data_AF-A0A950RTP9-F1
#
_entry.id   AF-A0A950RTP9-F1
#
_cell.length_a   1.000
_cell.length_b   1.000
_cell.length_c   1.000
_cell.angle_alpha   90.00
_cell.angle_beta   90.00
_cell.angle_gamma   90.00
#
_symmetry.space_group_name_H-M   'P 1'
#
loop_
_entity.id
_entity.type
_entity.pdbx_description
1 polymer ?
#
loop_
_entity_poly.entity_id
_entity_poly.type
_entity_poly.pdbx_seq_one_letter_code
_entity_poly.pdbx_strand_id
1 'polypeptide(L)'
;MKPDGMLVEPEHVATAHQTVTTRGTGEVLEEVGQTEPALAGFLCHHLAVVAGKLALCGAPTETVQGVHEDLLTIVLTCIEALRRGHYELWKDTMTGTRLAQLDDSFQGPPAAEEGTPPPKRRRQKRPGSGSGQ
;
A
#
# COMPACT_ATOMS: atom_id res chain seq x y z
N MET A 1 -9.97 -19.84 -1.19
CA MET A 1 -10.41 -19.41 0.15
C MET A 1 -9.54 -18.22 0.51
N LYS A 2 -10.09 -16.99 0.57
CA LYS A 2 -9.31 -15.79 0.93
C LYS A 2 -9.06 -15.83 2.45
N PRO A 3 -7.81 -15.71 2.94
CA PRO A 3 -7.56 -15.56 4.36
C PRO A 3 -7.99 -14.15 4.80
N ASP A 4 -8.77 -14.05 5.88
CA ASP A 4 -9.16 -12.77 6.46
C ASP A 4 -7.90 -12.02 6.97
N GLY A 5 -7.72 -10.76 6.54
CA GLY A 5 -6.63 -9.88 7.01
C GLY A 5 -5.39 -9.79 6.11
N MET A 6 -5.49 -10.17 4.85
CA MET A 6 -4.38 -10.06 3.91
C MET A 6 -4.17 -8.60 3.46
N LEU A 7 -3.02 -8.02 3.78
CA LEU A 7 -2.69 -6.63 3.43
C LEU A 7 -2.48 -6.42 1.92
N VAL A 8 -1.94 -7.43 1.23
CA VAL A 8 -1.69 -7.39 -0.21
C VAL A 8 -2.52 -8.47 -0.87
N GLU A 9 -3.63 -8.07 -1.50
CA GLU A 9 -4.49 -9.00 -2.23
C GLU A 9 -3.89 -9.37 -3.60
N PRO A 10 -4.22 -10.54 -4.17
CA PRO A 10 -3.75 -10.96 -5.50
C PRO A 10 -4.01 -9.91 -6.60
N GLU A 11 -5.14 -9.23 -6.52
CA GLU A 11 -5.52 -8.13 -7.40
C GLU A 11 -4.55 -6.94 -7.31
N HIS A 12 -3.98 -6.66 -6.14
CA HIS A 12 -2.96 -5.60 -5.98
C HIS A 12 -1.70 -5.94 -6.75
N VAL A 13 -1.24 -7.19 -6.64
CA VAL A 13 -0.04 -7.67 -7.33
C VAL A 13 -0.26 -7.67 -8.84
N ALA A 14 -1.38 -8.22 -9.33
CA ALA A 14 -1.69 -8.27 -10.75
C ALA A 14 -1.75 -6.87 -11.37
N THR A 15 -2.47 -5.96 -10.70
CA THR A 15 -2.62 -4.58 -11.18
C THR A 15 -1.29 -3.83 -11.07
N ALA A 16 -0.48 -4.07 -10.04
CA ALA A 16 0.83 -3.44 -9.87
C ALA A 16 1.79 -3.90 -10.98
N HIS A 17 1.80 -5.20 -11.26
CA HIS A 17 2.60 -5.77 -12.33
C HIS A 17 2.22 -5.19 -13.70
N GLN A 18 0.91 -5.09 -13.98
CA GLN A 18 0.43 -4.44 -15.20
C GLN A 18 0.87 -2.97 -15.27
N THR A 19 0.86 -2.26 -14.14
CA THR A 19 1.29 -0.85 -14.09
C THR A 19 2.77 -0.74 -14.43
N VAL A 20 3.62 -1.55 -13.79
CA VAL A 20 5.08 -1.55 -14.02
C VAL A 20 5.43 -1.94 -15.45
N THR A 21 4.79 -2.97 -16.00
CA THR A 21 5.05 -3.42 -17.38
C THR A 21 4.56 -2.43 -18.43
N THR A 22 3.46 -1.72 -18.18
CA THR A 22 2.91 -0.73 -19.12
C THR A 22 3.71 0.57 -19.13
N ARG A 23 4.12 1.07 -17.96
CA ARG A 23 4.88 2.32 -17.82
C ARG A 23 6.38 2.13 -18.04
N GLY A 24 6.87 0.92 -17.77
CA GLY A 24 8.29 0.59 -17.77
C GLY A 24 8.93 0.80 -16.40
N THR A 25 9.94 -0.02 -16.11
CA THR A 25 10.68 -0.03 -14.83
C THR A 25 11.38 1.29 -14.53
N GLY A 26 11.93 1.96 -15.54
CA GLY A 26 12.62 3.24 -15.40
C GLY A 26 11.73 4.37 -14.88
N GLU A 27 10.54 4.54 -15.46
CA GLU A 27 9.59 5.58 -15.06
C GLU A 27 9.08 5.36 -13.62
N VAL A 28 8.73 4.10 -13.30
CA VAL A 28 8.26 3.76 -11.95
C VAL A 28 9.36 3.91 -10.91
N LEU A 29 10.61 3.53 -11.24
CA LEU A 29 11.75 3.75 -10.36
C LEU A 29 12.04 5.24 -10.14
N GLU A 30 11.90 6.08 -11.18
CA GLU A 30 12.03 7.53 -11.05
C GLU A 30 11.00 8.12 -10.09
N GLU A 31 9.73 7.69 -10.19
CA GLU A 31 8.66 8.10 -9.27
C GLU A 31 8.95 7.65 -7.82
N VAL A 32 9.44 6.42 -7.64
CA VAL A 32 9.94 5.97 -6.34
C VAL A 32 11.09 6.86 -5.87
N GLY A 33 11.98 7.30 -6.76
CA GLY A 33 13.06 8.23 -6.44
C GLY A 33 12.59 9.62 -5.99
N GLN A 34 11.48 10.13 -6.54
CA GLN A 34 10.90 11.41 -6.13
C GLN A 34 10.23 11.33 -4.76
N THR A 35 9.54 10.22 -4.48
CA THR A 35 8.74 10.02 -3.27
C THR A 35 9.56 9.45 -2.10
N GLU A 36 10.44 8.50 -2.39
CA GLU A 36 11.21 7.70 -1.44
C GLU A 36 12.69 7.57 -1.91
N PRO A 37 13.46 8.66 -1.94
CA PRO A 37 14.81 8.68 -2.54
C PRO A 37 15.79 7.69 -1.90
N ALA A 38 15.69 7.47 -0.59
CA ALA A 38 16.51 6.50 0.12
C ALA A 38 16.23 5.06 -0.33
N LEU A 39 14.96 4.72 -0.57
CA LEU A 39 14.57 3.41 -1.08
C LEU A 39 15.06 3.22 -2.52
N ALA A 40 14.83 4.19 -3.40
CA ALA A 40 15.34 4.13 -4.78
C ALA A 40 16.86 3.96 -4.83
N GLY A 41 17.61 4.74 -4.03
CA GLY A 41 19.06 4.62 -3.94
C GLY A 41 19.52 3.24 -3.44
N PHE A 42 18.83 2.69 -2.44
CA PHE A 42 19.08 1.33 -1.95
C PHE A 42 18.86 0.28 -3.05
N LEU A 43 17.75 0.37 -3.80
CA LEU A 43 17.45 -0.55 -4.90
C LEU A 43 18.52 -0.49 -5.99
N CYS A 44 18.86 0.71 -6.48
CA CYS A 44 19.89 0.91 -7.49
C CYS A 44 21.23 0.32 -7.05
N HIS A 45 21.63 0.56 -5.80
CA HIS A 45 22.89 0.03 -5.27
C HIS A 45 22.89 -1.50 -5.27
N HIS A 46 21.84 -2.13 -4.74
CA HIS A 46 21.80 -3.58 -4.62
C HIS A 46 21.63 -4.29 -5.97
N LEU A 47 20.86 -3.72 -6.90
CA LEU A 47 20.75 -4.25 -8.27
C LEU A 47 22.09 -4.16 -9.01
N ALA A 48 22.84 -3.07 -8.85
CA ALA A 48 24.19 -2.94 -9.39
C ALA A 48 25.15 -3.99 -8.79
N VAL A 49 25.06 -4.27 -7.49
CA VAL A 49 25.85 -5.33 -6.84
C VAL A 49 25.51 -6.71 -7.40
N VAL A 50 24.23 -7.03 -7.61
CA VAL A 50 23.82 -8.31 -8.22
C VAL A 50 24.32 -8.43 -9.65
N ALA A 51 24.13 -7.39 -10.47
CA ALA A 51 24.63 -7.36 -11.84
C ALA A 51 26.16 -7.53 -11.90
N GLY A 52 26.89 -6.85 -11.01
CA GLY A 52 28.34 -6.98 -10.89
C GLY A 52 28.78 -8.39 -10.51
N LYS A 53 28.09 -9.05 -9.56
CA LYS A 53 28.38 -10.44 -9.20
C LYS A 53 28.14 -11.41 -10.37
N LEU A 54 27.04 -11.24 -11.11
CA LEU A 54 26.76 -12.07 -12.29
C LEU A 54 27.83 -11.89 -13.38
N ALA A 55 28.23 -10.65 -13.64
CA ALA A 55 29.30 -10.36 -14.59
C ALA A 55 30.64 -10.99 -14.17
N LEU A 56 31.00 -10.94 -12.87
CA LEU A 56 32.20 -11.59 -12.34
C LEU A 56 32.17 -13.11 -12.45
N CYS A 57 30.98 -13.73 -12.44
CA CYS A 57 30.80 -15.15 -12.72
C CYS A 57 30.87 -15.50 -14.22
N GLY A 58 31.12 -14.53 -15.10
CA GLY A 58 31.19 -14.73 -16.55
C GLY A 58 29.82 -14.83 -17.23
N ALA A 59 28.74 -14.35 -16.61
CA ALA A 59 27.44 -14.32 -17.24
C ALA A 59 27.45 -13.40 -18.48
N PRO A 60 26.80 -13.78 -19.60
CA PRO A 60 26.65 -12.91 -20.76
C PRO A 60 25.93 -11.60 -20.41
N THR A 61 26.28 -10.51 -21.08
CA THR A 61 25.69 -9.17 -20.84
C THR A 61 24.17 -9.18 -20.93
N GLU A 62 23.61 -9.87 -21.93
CA GLU A 62 22.15 -10.01 -22.10
C GLU A 62 21.49 -10.68 -20.89
N THR A 63 22.13 -11.70 -20.32
CA THR A 63 21.65 -12.37 -19.10
C THR A 63 21.72 -11.46 -17.89
N VAL A 64 22.81 -10.69 -17.74
CA VAL A 64 22.94 -9.72 -16.64
C VAL A 64 21.85 -8.65 -16.72
N GLN A 65 21.61 -8.12 -17.91
CA GLN A 65 20.55 -7.14 -18.15
C GLN A 65 19.15 -7.73 -17.92
N GLY A 66 18.88 -8.93 -18.43
CA GLY A 66 17.60 -9.61 -18.20
C GLY A 66 17.31 -9.81 -16.70
N VAL A 67 18.29 -10.34 -15.95
CA VAL A 67 18.14 -10.52 -14.49
C VAL A 67 17.97 -9.19 -13.77
N HIS A 68 18.67 -8.14 -14.20
CA HIS A 68 18.50 -6.80 -13.62
C HIS A 68 17.05 -6.30 -13.81
N GLU A 69 16.52 -6.37 -15.04
CA GLU A 69 15.15 -5.93 -15.34
C GLU A 69 14.09 -6.79 -14.66
N ASP A 70 14.28 -8.11 -14.60
CA ASP A 70 13.35 -9.02 -13.92
C ASP A 70 13.27 -8.71 -12.42
N LEU A 71 14.43 -8.55 -11.77
CA LEU A 71 14.49 -8.21 -10.34
C LEU A 71 13.88 -6.83 -10.08
N LEU A 72 14.19 -5.84 -10.91
CA LEU A 72 13.62 -4.51 -10.77
C LEU A 72 12.10 -4.54 -10.94
N THR A 73 11.59 -5.26 -11.95
CA THR A 73 10.15 -5.44 -12.19
C THR A 73 9.45 -6.08 -10.99
N ILE A 74 10.03 -7.15 -10.43
CA ILE A 74 9.47 -7.83 -9.26
C ILE A 74 9.40 -6.87 -8.06
N VAL A 75 10.49 -6.18 -7.77
CA VAL A 75 10.56 -5.30 -6.59
C VAL A 75 9.62 -4.10 -6.72
N LEU A 76 9.58 -3.45 -7.88
CA LEU A 76 8.66 -2.34 -8.13
C LEU A 76 7.19 -2.81 -8.07
N THR A 77 6.89 -4.00 -8.58
CA THR A 77 5.57 -4.62 -8.44
C THR A 77 5.18 -4.79 -6.97
N CYS A 78 6.10 -5.28 -6.13
CA CYS A 78 5.86 -5.43 -4.70
C CYS A 78 5.63 -4.08 -4.01
N ILE A 79 6.42 -3.06 -4.33
CA ILE A 79 6.28 -1.71 -3.77
C ILE A 79 4.90 -1.13 -4.11
N GLU A 80 4.51 -1.19 -5.38
CA GLU A 80 3.20 -0.69 -5.83
C GLU A 80 2.04 -1.47 -5.22
N ALA A 81 2.16 -2.80 -5.12
CA ALA A 81 1.14 -3.63 -4.48
C ALA A 81 1.00 -3.31 -2.98
N LEU A 82 2.12 -3.09 -2.27
CA LEU A 82 2.12 -2.68 -0.86
C LEU A 82 1.52 -1.28 -0.67
N ARG A 83 1.86 -0.32 -1.53
CA ARG A 83 1.29 1.03 -1.48
C ARG A 83 -0.23 1.00 -1.62
N ARG A 84 -0.76 0.17 -2.52
CA ARG A 84 -2.21 -0.03 -2.70
C ARG A 84 -2.85 -0.69 -1.48
N GLY A 85 -2.26 -1.79 -1.00
CA GLY A 85 -2.74 -2.47 0.21
C GLY A 85 -2.78 -1.56 1.44
N HIS A 86 -1.73 -0.74 1.62
CA HIS A 86 -1.74 0.30 2.66
C HIS A 86 -2.83 1.33 2.40
N TYR A 87 -2.93 1.87 1.19
CA TYR A 87 -3.95 2.88 0.87
C TYR A 87 -5.36 2.38 1.22
N GLU A 88 -5.72 1.15 0.86
CA GLU A 88 -7.02 0.58 1.19
C GLU A 88 -7.25 0.43 2.70
N LEU A 89 -6.25 -0.08 3.42
CA LEU A 89 -6.31 -0.18 4.89
C LEU A 89 -6.53 1.19 5.55
N TRP A 90 -5.81 2.21 5.07
CA TRP A 90 -5.91 3.57 5.60
C TRP A 90 -7.20 4.24 5.17
N LYS A 91 -7.70 3.99 3.95
CA LYS A 91 -8.97 4.53 3.43
C LYS A 91 -10.13 4.22 4.37
N ASP A 92 -10.25 2.97 4.80
CA ASP A 92 -11.33 2.54 5.70
C ASP A 92 -11.22 3.18 7.09
N THR A 93 -9.99 3.41 7.55
CA THR A 93 -9.70 4.07 8.84
C THR A 93 -9.91 5.59 8.80
N MET A 94 -9.80 6.22 7.62
CA MET A 94 -9.93 7.66 7.42
C MET A 94 -11.39 8.15 7.37
N THR A 95 -12.35 7.24 7.22
CA THR A 95 -13.78 7.55 7.15
C THR A 95 -14.26 8.35 8.38
N GLY A 96 -14.63 9.62 8.17
CA GLY A 96 -15.08 10.53 9.24
C GLY A 96 -13.99 11.36 9.91
N THR A 97 -12.74 11.33 9.41
CA THR A 97 -11.63 12.18 9.89
C THR A 97 -11.44 13.44 9.03
N ARG A 98 -10.68 14.43 9.52
CA ARG A 98 -10.35 15.65 8.74
C ARG A 98 -9.57 15.36 7.44
N LEU A 99 -8.89 14.22 7.36
CA LEU A 99 -8.18 13.81 6.14
C LEU A 99 -9.15 13.39 5.01
N ALA A 100 -10.35 12.90 5.33
CA ALA A 100 -11.39 12.64 4.33
C ALA A 100 -11.89 13.91 3.62
N GLN A 101 -11.54 15.10 4.12
CA GLN A 101 -11.87 16.39 3.50
C GLN A 101 -10.79 16.88 2.52
N LEU A 102 -9.66 16.18 2.41
CA LEU A 102 -8.53 16.58 1.55
C LEU A 102 -8.55 15.88 0.18
N ASP A 103 -9.39 14.85 0.00
CA ASP A 103 -9.50 14.09 -1.24
C ASP A 103 -10.97 14.07 -1.71
N ASP A 104 -11.27 14.83 -2.77
CA ASP A 104 -12.61 14.94 -3.36
C ASP A 104 -13.12 13.61 -3.96
N SER A 105 -12.23 12.63 -4.18
CA SER A 105 -12.60 11.29 -4.65
C SER A 105 -13.16 10.40 -3.52
N PHE A 106 -13.01 10.81 -2.26
CA PHE A 106 -13.53 10.10 -1.11
C PHE A 106 -15.03 10.38 -0.93
N GLN A 107 -15.87 9.67 -1.69
CA GLN A 107 -17.28 9.54 -1.34
C GLN A 107 -17.36 8.60 -0.14
N GLY A 108 -17.47 9.16 1.06
CA GLY A 108 -17.80 8.39 2.26
C GLY A 108 -19.07 7.54 2.04
N PRO A 109 -19.37 6.56 2.93
CA PRO A 109 -20.58 5.76 2.81
C PRO A 109 -21.79 6.69 2.66
N PRO A 110 -22.80 6.32 1.82
CA PRO A 110 -23.97 7.16 1.61
C PRO A 110 -24.52 7.53 2.98
N ALA A 111 -24.59 8.85 3.24
CA ALA A 111 -25.17 9.36 4.46
C ALA A 111 -26.51 8.66 4.63
N ALA A 112 -26.63 7.87 5.71
CA ALA A 112 -27.90 7.25 6.06
C ALA A 112 -28.96 8.35 6.00
N GLU A 113 -29.97 8.14 5.16
CA GLU A 113 -31.01 9.12 4.83
C GLU A 113 -31.41 9.95 6.05
N GLU A 114 -31.37 11.27 5.88
CA GLU A 114 -31.86 12.26 6.85
C GLU A 114 -33.29 11.90 7.27
N GLY A 115 -33.42 11.18 8.39
CA GLY A 115 -34.73 10.74 8.86
C GLY A 115 -34.71 9.75 10.01
N THR A 116 -33.60 9.02 10.22
CA THR A 116 -33.54 8.05 11.32
C THR A 116 -32.81 8.67 12.52
N PRO A 117 -33.50 9.01 13.63
CA PRO A 117 -32.83 9.56 14.80
C PRO A 117 -31.86 8.53 15.40
N PRO A 118 -30.68 8.96 15.87
CA PRO A 118 -29.67 8.06 16.42
C PRO A 118 -30.24 7.29 17.63
N PRO A 119 -29.90 5.99 17.80
CA PRO A 119 -30.40 5.21 18.92
C PRO A 119 -29.94 5.87 20.22
N LYS A 120 -30.92 6.33 21.01
CA LYS A 120 -30.69 6.95 22.33
C LYS A 120 -29.82 6.01 23.16
N ARG A 121 -28.55 6.39 23.38
CA ARG A 121 -27.67 5.74 24.35
C ARG A 121 -28.39 5.72 25.69
N ARG A 122 -28.88 4.54 26.06
CA ARG A 122 -29.59 4.27 27.31
C ARG A 122 -28.58 4.47 28.44
N ARG A 123 -28.59 5.67 29.03
CA ARG A 123 -27.76 6.08 30.16
C ARG A 123 -28.05 5.12 31.32
N GLN A 124 -27.22 4.08 31.48
CA GLN A 124 -27.32 3.16 32.60
C GLN A 124 -27.05 3.94 33.89
N LYS A 125 -28.12 4.14 34.65
CA LYS A 125 -28.12 4.73 35.98
C LYS A 125 -27.38 3.74 36.90
N ARG A 126 -26.14 4.05 37.28
CA ARG A 126 -25.42 3.32 38.33
C ARG A 126 -26.28 3.34 39.60
N PRO A 127 -26.64 2.18 40.18
CA PRO A 127 -27.33 2.16 41.48
C PRO A 127 -26.34 2.60 42.56
N GLY A 128 -26.80 3.50 43.43
CA GLY A 128 -26.00 4.14 44.45
C GLY A 128 -25.49 3.17 45.51
N SER A 129 -24.22 3.33 45.90
CA SER A 129 -23.70 2.82 47.16
C SER A 129 -24.01 3.84 48.26
N GLY A 130 -25.09 3.61 48.99
CA GLY A 130 -25.44 4.35 50.20
C GLY A 130 -25.85 3.37 51.29
N SER A 131 -24.92 3.11 52.21
CA SER A 131 -25.08 2.54 53.57
C SER A 131 -23.67 2.28 54.09
N GLY A 132 -23.18 2.83 55.20
CA GLY A 132 -23.85 3.36 56.37
C GLY A 132 -23.15 2.75 57.59
N GLN A 133 -22.78 3.62 58.53
CA GLN A 133 -22.16 3.39 59.86
C GLN A 133 -20.67 3.08 59.90
#